data_AF-A0A2R5FJI7-F1
#
_entry.id   AF-A0A2R5FJI7-F1
#
_cell.length_a   1.000
_cell.length_b   1.000
_cell.length_c   1.000
_cell.angle_alpha   90.00
_cell.angle_beta   90.00
_cell.angle_gamma   90.00
#
_symmetry.space_group_name_H-M   'P 1'
#
loop_
_entity.id
_entity.type
_entity.pdbx_description
1 polymer ?
#
loop_
_entity_poly.entity_id
_entity_poly.type
_entity_poly.pdbx_seq_one_letter_code
_entity_poly.pdbx_strand_id
1 'polypeptide(L)'
;MSDQEKRLFYLFEWSDVVTDTREQFPLDDLDLAMSIATEMGIKYPVDLQSGTPYVLTTDFMLTVNQNGKQVQIARTVKQSTELEKKHYHC
;
A
#
# COMPACT_ATOMS: atom_id res chain seq x y z
N MET A 1 10.87 0.15 7.51
CA MET A 1 11.19 -1.09 6.78
C MET A 1 11.38 -2.26 7.74
N SER A 2 10.32 -3.04 7.89
CA SER A 2 10.32 -4.37 8.50
C SER A 2 11.17 -5.36 7.69
N ASP A 3 11.50 -6.51 8.29
CA ASP A 3 12.32 -7.53 7.62
C ASP A 3 11.63 -8.12 6.38
N GLN A 4 10.29 -8.14 6.33
CA GLN A 4 9.56 -8.60 5.16
C GLN A 4 9.64 -7.61 4.00
N GLU A 5 9.44 -6.32 4.29
CA GLU A 5 9.55 -5.27 3.28
C GLU A 5 10.98 -5.23 2.71
N LYS A 6 12.02 -5.36 3.55
CA LYS A 6 13.42 -5.42 3.08
C LYS A 6 13.66 -6.60 2.12
N ARG A 7 13.13 -7.78 2.42
CA ARG A 7 13.26 -8.97 1.55
C ARG A 7 12.57 -8.75 0.21
N LEU A 8 11.38 -8.14 0.22
CA LEU A 8 10.65 -7.81 -1.01
C LEU A 8 11.39 -6.76 -1.83
N PHE A 9 11.92 -5.73 -1.17
CA PHE A 9 12.71 -4.68 -1.82
C PHE A 9 13.88 -5.28 -2.60
N TYR A 10 14.68 -6.17 -1.98
CA TYR A 10 15.77 -6.84 -2.70
C TYR A 10 15.30 -7.70 -3.87
N LEU A 11 14.13 -8.33 -3.77
CA LEU A 11 13.56 -9.10 -4.88
C LEU A 11 13.19 -8.20 -6.06
N PHE A 12 12.63 -7.01 -5.80
CA PHE A 12 12.27 -6.06 -6.83
C PHE A 12 13.50 -5.41 -7.47
N GLU A 13 14.49 -4.99 -6.66
CA GLU A 13 15.75 -4.45 -7.17
C GLU A 13 16.52 -5.44 -8.05
N TRP A 14 16.40 -6.74 -7.78
CA TRP A 14 17.06 -7.77 -8.59
C TRP A 14 16.31 -8.10 -9.90
N SER A 15 15.06 -7.67 -10.04
CA SER A 15 14.22 -8.04 -11.17
C SER A 15 14.42 -7.10 -12.35
N ASP A 16 14.95 -7.60 -13.47
CA ASP A 16 15.20 -6.82 -14.70
C ASP A 16 13.97 -6.12 -15.29
N VAL A 17 12.76 -6.59 -14.97
CA VAL A 17 11.51 -5.96 -15.44
C VAL A 17 11.07 -4.79 -14.58
N VAL A 18 11.59 -4.63 -13.36
CA VAL A 18 11.28 -3.50 -12.48
C VAL A 18 12.26 -2.39 -12.80
N THR A 19 11.74 -1.20 -13.14
CA THR A 19 12.56 -0.06 -13.55
C THR A 19 12.63 1.04 -12.51
N ASP A 20 11.70 1.06 -11.56
CA ASP A 20 11.66 2.03 -10.45
C ASP A 20 10.86 1.44 -9.27
N THR A 21 11.30 1.73 -8.06
CA THR A 21 10.73 1.23 -6.81
C THR A 21 10.52 2.40 -5.85
N ARG A 22 9.26 2.71 -5.53
CA ARG A 22 8.91 3.77 -4.57
C ARG A 22 8.28 3.17 -3.32
N GLU A 23 8.93 3.36 -2.18
CA GLU A 23 8.48 2.83 -0.88
C GLU A 23 7.46 3.77 -0.21
N GLN A 24 6.56 3.20 0.60
CA GLN A 24 5.58 3.93 1.43
C GLN A 24 4.79 4.98 0.64
N PHE A 25 4.33 4.59 -0.56
CA PHE A 25 3.68 5.48 -1.50
C PHE A 25 2.31 5.93 -0.99
N PRO A 26 2.07 7.24 -0.80
CA PRO A 26 0.83 7.74 -0.20
C PRO A 26 -0.35 7.65 -1.17
N LEU A 27 -1.53 7.42 -0.61
CA LEU A 27 -2.81 7.60 -1.27
C LEU A 27 -3.25 9.05 -1.06
N ASP A 28 -2.68 9.95 -1.88
CA ASP A 28 -2.79 11.41 -1.70
C ASP A 28 -4.22 11.97 -1.87
N ASP A 29 -5.04 11.29 -2.67
CA ASP A 29 -6.45 11.67 -2.85
C ASP A 29 -7.30 11.13 -1.69
N LEU A 30 -7.29 11.89 -0.60
CA LEU A 30 -7.94 11.52 0.65
C LEU A 30 -9.46 11.44 0.50
N ASP A 31 -10.06 12.36 -0.27
CA ASP A 31 -11.50 12.39 -0.53
C ASP A 31 -11.93 11.15 -1.31
N LEU A 32 -11.17 10.77 -2.35
CA LEU A 32 -11.40 9.53 -3.07
C LEU A 32 -11.27 8.32 -2.15
N ALA A 33 -10.20 8.23 -1.34
CA ALA A 33 -9.98 7.10 -0.43
C ALA A 33 -11.11 6.96 0.60
N MET A 34 -11.59 8.08 1.17
CA MET A 34 -12.72 8.10 2.10
C MET A 34 -14.05 7.73 1.41
N SER A 35 -14.27 8.18 0.17
CA SER A 35 -15.45 7.82 -0.61
C SER A 35 -15.51 6.31 -0.90
N ILE A 36 -14.37 5.69 -1.26
CA ILE A 36 -14.26 4.25 -1.47
C ILE A 36 -14.56 3.49 -0.17
N ALA A 37 -14.00 3.91 0.96
CA ALA A 37 -14.28 3.28 2.24
C ALA A 37 -15.79 3.34 2.59
N THR A 38 -16.43 4.48 2.32
CA THR A 38 -17.87 4.65 2.51
C THR A 38 -18.69 3.73 1.60
N GLU A 39 -18.35 3.64 0.31
CA GLU A 39 -18.99 2.74 -0.66
C GLU A 39 -18.85 1.27 -0.25
N MET A 40 -17.68 0.89 0.28
CA MET A 40 -17.40 -0.45 0.78
C MET A 40 -18.02 -0.73 2.16
N GLY A 41 -18.64 0.27 2.82
CA GLY A 41 -19.19 0.14 4.16
C GLY A 41 -18.14 -0.08 5.25
N ILE A 42 -16.90 0.38 5.03
CA ILE A 42 -15.77 0.25 5.95
C ILE A 42 -15.48 1.62 6.56
N LYS A 43 -15.18 1.65 7.87
CA LYS A 43 -14.77 2.88 8.54
C LYS A 43 -13.36 3.30 8.09
N TYR A 44 -13.24 4.52 7.58
CA TYR A 44 -11.92 5.09 7.26
C TYR A 44 -11.11 5.34 8.54
N PRO A 45 -9.82 5.01 8.57
CA PRO A 45 -9.00 5.22 9.76
C PRO A 45 -8.73 6.71 9.99
N VAL A 46 -9.00 7.16 11.21
CA VAL A 46 -8.82 8.54 11.66
C VAL A 46 -8.08 8.57 12.99
N ASP A 47 -7.38 9.66 13.26
CA ASP A 47 -6.83 9.95 14.58
C ASP A 47 -7.98 10.18 15.57
N LEU A 48 -8.04 9.39 16.65
CA LEU A 48 -9.16 9.41 17.59
C LEU A 48 -9.24 10.68 18.44
N GLN A 49 -8.15 11.43 18.58
CA GLN A 49 -8.12 12.65 19.38
C GLN A 49 -8.59 13.87 18.58
N SER A 50 -8.09 14.01 17.35
CA SER A 50 -8.38 15.16 16.47
C SER A 50 -9.51 14.91 15.48
N GLY A 51 -9.86 13.66 15.21
CA GLY A 51 -10.78 13.26 14.13
C GLY A 51 -10.15 13.37 12.73
N THR A 52 -8.85 13.65 12.63
CA THR A 52 -8.17 13.86 11.35
C THR A 52 -7.96 12.53 10.62
N PRO A 53 -8.41 12.38 9.36
CA PRO A 53 -8.16 11.17 8.57
C PRO A 53 -6.68 10.93 8.28
N TYR A 54 -6.25 9.67 8.38
CA TYR A 54 -4.87 9.30 8.04
C TYR A 54 -4.67 9.18 6.54
N VAL A 55 -3.56 9.70 6.01
CA VAL A 55 -3.12 9.36 4.66
C VAL A 55 -2.58 7.93 4.67
N LEU A 56 -3.30 7.02 4.02
CA LEU A 56 -2.87 5.64 3.86
C LEU A 56 -1.69 5.54 2.90
N THR A 57 -0.84 4.53 3.11
CA THR A 57 0.28 4.23 2.23
C THR A 57 0.18 2.80 1.69
N THR A 58 0.73 2.60 0.50
CA THR A 58 1.10 1.28 -0.02
C THR A 58 2.59 1.07 0.22
N ASP A 59 3.01 -0.13 0.63
CA ASP A 59 4.42 -0.39 0.94
C ASP A 59 5.33 -0.16 -0.26
N PHE A 60 4.92 -0.58 -1.47
CA PHE A 60 5.66 -0.38 -2.71
C PHE A 60 4.75 0.03 -3.89
N MET A 61 5.17 1.07 -4.62
CA MET A 61 4.68 1.42 -5.95
C MET A 61 5.79 1.16 -6.96
N LEU A 62 5.62 0.11 -7.77
CA LEU A 62 6.61 -0.35 -8.73
C LEU A 62 6.30 0.18 -10.12
N THR A 63 7.31 0.66 -10.83
CA THR A 63 7.24 0.81 -12.28
C THR A 63 7.82 -0.43 -12.95
N VAL A 64 7.02 -1.13 -13.76
CA VAL A 64 7.41 -2.37 -14.42
C VAL A 64 7.36 -2.19 -15.93
N ASN A 65 8.38 -2.65 -16.63
CA ASN A 65 8.39 -2.74 -18.09
C ASN A 65 7.75 -4.07 -18.53
N GLN A 66 6.56 -3.97 -19.12
CA GLN A 66 5.86 -5.09 -19.75
C GLN A 66 5.85 -4.90 -21.26
N ASN A 67 6.66 -5.69 -21.97
CA ASN A 67 6.74 -5.68 -23.44
C ASN A 67 6.98 -4.28 -24.03
N GLY A 68 7.88 -3.50 -23.41
CA GLY A 68 8.22 -2.14 -23.83
C GLY A 68 7.29 -1.05 -23.32
N LYS A 69 6.25 -1.40 -22.54
CA LYS A 69 5.34 -0.43 -21.91
C LYS A 69 5.59 -0.38 -20.41
N GLN A 70 5.72 0.83 -19.88
CA GLN A 70 5.77 1.03 -18.42
C GLN A 70 4.37 0.98 -17.82
N VAL A 71 4.21 0.19 -16.76
CA VAL A 71 2.98 0.10 -15.98
C VAL A 71 3.29 0.28 -14.49
N GLN A 72 2.37 0.89 -13.76
CA GLN A 72 2.48 1.07 -12.31
C GLN A 72 1.77 -0.08 -11.58
N ILE A 73 2.43 -0.66 -10.59
CA ILE A 73 1.93 -1.80 -9.83
C ILE A 73 2.11 -1.55 -8.33
N ALA A 74 0.99 -1.44 -7.61
CA ALA A 74 0.96 -1.35 -6.16
C ALA A 74 1.14 -2.74 -5.50
N ARG A 75 1.95 -2.81 -4.43
CA ARG A 75 2.17 -4.01 -3.61
C ARG A 75 2.25 -3.66 -2.12
N THR A 76 1.46 -4.36 -1.32
CA THR A 76 1.50 -4.33 0.15
C THR A 76 1.89 -5.72 0.65
N VAL A 77 2.71 -5.79 1.69
CA VAL A 77 3.17 -7.03 2.33
C VAL A 77 2.68 -7.11 3.76
N LYS A 78 2.15 -8.28 4.13
CA LYS A 78 1.77 -8.63 5.49
C LYS A 78 2.17 -10.07 5.77
N GLN A 79 2.39 -10.40 7.03
CA GLN A 79 2.54 -11.80 7.43
C GLN A 79 1.24 -12.55 7.14
N SER A 80 1.33 -13.80 6.70
CA SER A 80 0.14 -14.63 6.44
C SER A 80 -0.76 -14.73 7.66
N THR A 81 -0.16 -14.82 8.86
CA THR A 81 -0.86 -14.85 10.15
C THR A 81 -1.66 -13.57 10.45
N GLU A 82 -1.37 -12.45 9.78
CA GLU A 82 -2.14 -11.21 9.93
C GLU A 82 -3.36 -11.17 9.02
N LEU A 83 -3.39 -11.95 7.94
CA LEU A 83 -4.51 -11.98 7.00
C LEU A 83 -5.77 -12.59 7.62
N GLU A 84 -5.61 -13.45 8.62
CA GLU A 84 -6.72 -14.07 9.35
C GLU A 84 -7.25 -13.20 10.50
N LYS A 85 -6.53 -12.14 10.87
CA LYS A 85 -6.97 -11.24 11.93
C LYS A 85 -8.13 -10.41 11.42
N LYS A 86 -9.29 -10.60 12.02
CA LYS A 86 -10.38 -9.63 11.88
C LYS A 86 -9.99 -8.36 12.62
N HIS A 87 -9.73 -7.31 11.87
CA HIS A 87 -9.50 -5.97 12.42
C HIS A 87 -10.84 -5.41 12.92
N TYR A 88 -11.26 -5.84 14.11
CA TYR A 88 -12.45 -5.34 14.82
C TYR A 88 -12.20 -4.01 15.55
N HIS A 89 -11.10 -3.32 15.27
CA HIS A 89 -10.75 -2.07 15.94
C HIS A 89 -10.49 -0.98 14.91
N CYS A 90 -11.47 -0.09 14.80
CA CYS A 90 -11.31 1.37 14.73
C CYS A 90 -12.64 2.02 15.10
#